data_AF-A0A7I8KPD2-F1
#
_entry.id   AF-A0A7I8KPD2-F1
#
_cell.length_a   1.000
_cell.length_b   1.000
_cell.length_c   1.000
_cell.angle_alpha   90.00
_cell.angle_beta   90.00
_cell.angle_gamma   90.00
#
_symmetry.space_group_name_H-M   'P 1'
#
loop_
_entity.id
_entity.type
_entity.pdbx_description
1 polymer ?
#
loop_
_entity_poly.entity_id
_entity_poly.type
_entity_poly.pdbx_seq_one_letter_code
_entity_poly.pdbx_strand_id
1 'polypeptide(L)'
;MKMERTLQGQVITTLIDLGATHNFICTKLCAHLKVPYTKAMNYEIFIENGEASRVTKFARNNLHINVNKCKFSQLCIKYLGYWISTKGVATNKGKISTMINLLL
;
A
#
# COMPACT_ATOMS: atom_id res chain seq x y z
N MET A 1 -4.79 -2.65 3.46
CA MET A 1 -3.86 -2.93 4.60
C MET A 1 -3.33 -1.62 5.17
N LYS A 2 -2.97 -1.54 6.46
CA LYS A 2 -2.30 -0.37 7.09
C LYS A 2 -0.90 -0.74 7.62
N MET A 3 0.08 0.15 7.43
CA MET A 3 1.44 0.03 7.99
C MET A 3 2.01 1.39 8.39
N GLU A 4 2.89 1.42 9.38
CA GLU A 4 3.65 2.64 9.73
C GLU A 4 4.93 2.74 8.91
N ARG A 5 5.23 3.94 8.44
CA ARG A 5 6.42 4.27 7.63
C ARG A 5 6.95 5.63 8.00
N THR A 6 8.20 5.89 7.65
CA THR A 6 8.80 7.21 7.84
C THR A 6 8.86 7.94 6.50
N LEU A 7 8.37 9.19 6.45
CA LEU A 7 8.51 10.10 5.32
C LEU A 7 9.11 11.41 5.83
N GLN A 8 10.28 11.79 5.32
CA GLN A 8 11.02 13.00 5.76
C GLN A 8 11.20 13.08 7.29
N GLY A 9 11.47 11.93 7.93
CA GLY A 9 11.65 11.84 9.39
C GLY A 9 10.35 11.77 10.20
N GLN A 10 9.18 11.97 9.58
CA GLN A 10 7.88 11.87 10.24
C GLN A 10 7.28 10.47 10.09
N VAL A 11 6.77 9.91 11.19
CA VAL A 11 6.05 8.63 11.16
C VAL A 11 4.66 8.88 10.60
N ILE A 12 4.37 8.22 9.48
CA ILE A 12 3.11 8.29 8.76
C ILE A 12 2.47 6.91 8.68
N THR A 13 1.14 6.90 8.68
CA THR A 13 0.39 5.73 8.29
C THR A 13 0.34 5.63 6.77
N THR A 14 0.74 4.50 6.20
CA THR A 14 0.58 4.16 4.79
C THR A 14 -0.42 3.04 4.63
N LEU A 15 -1.38 3.22 3.72
CA LEU A 15 -2.26 2.15 3.29
C LEU A 15 -1.69 1.49 2.04
N ILE A 16 -1.69 0.15 2.02
CA ILE A 16 -1.40 -0.61 0.82
C ILE A 16 -2.73 -1.04 0.23
N ASP A 17 -2.93 -0.62 -1.01
CA ASP A 17 -4.06 -0.95 -1.85
C ASP A 17 -3.55 -1.40 -3.22
N LEU A 18 -3.85 -2.65 -3.59
CA LEU A 18 -3.49 -3.22 -4.88
C LEU A 18 -4.53 -2.90 -5.96
N GLY A 19 -5.70 -2.37 -5.58
CA GLY A 19 -6.77 -1.97 -6.50
C GLY A 19 -6.60 -0.55 -7.06
N ALA A 20 -5.71 0.26 -6.47
CA ALA A 20 -5.47 1.62 -6.91
C ALA A 20 -4.40 1.69 -8.02
N THR A 21 -4.69 2.44 -9.09
CA THR A 21 -3.72 2.73 -10.16
C THR A 21 -2.69 3.78 -9.77
N HIS A 22 -3.01 4.62 -8.78
CA HIS A 22 -2.19 5.74 -8.32
C HIS A 22 -2.08 5.72 -6.79
N ASN A 23 -0.94 6.21 -6.28
CA ASN A 23 -0.77 6.42 -4.84
C ASN A 23 -1.40 7.77 -4.43
N PHE A 24 -2.15 7.75 -3.34
CA PHE A 24 -2.74 8.96 -2.76
C PHE A 24 -2.03 9.35 -1.47
N ILE A 25 -1.87 10.66 -1.26
CA ILE A 25 -1.30 11.22 -0.03
C ILE A 25 -2.20 12.33 0.49
N CYS A 26 -2.39 12.35 1.81
CA CYS A 26 -3.24 13.33 2.47
C CYS A 26 -2.71 14.75 2.23
N THR A 27 -3.57 15.68 1.80
CA THR A 27 -3.21 17.07 1.53
C THR A 27 -2.73 17.81 2.77
N LYS A 28 -3.32 17.54 3.94
CA LYS A 28 -2.87 18.09 5.24
C LYS A 28 -1.44 17.64 5.56
N LEU A 29 -1.14 16.36 5.31
CA LEU A 29 0.21 15.82 5.48
C LEU A 29 1.20 16.48 4.52
N CYS A 30 0.84 16.63 3.24
CA CYS A 30 1.68 17.34 2.27
C CYS A 30 1.97 18.79 2.69
N ALA A 31 0.97 19.50 3.21
CA ALA A 31 1.15 20.87 3.70
C ALA A 31 2.07 20.91 4.93
N HIS A 32 1.87 20.00 5.89
CA HIS A 32 2.69 19.91 7.09
C HIS A 32 4.15 19.59 6.78
N LEU A 33 4.39 18.62 5.89
CA LEU A 33 5.72 18.21 5.45
C LEU A 33 6.33 19.13 4.39
N LYS A 34 5.59 20.17 3.94
CA LYS A 34 6.01 21.07 2.85
C LYS A 34 6.45 20.29 1.59
N VAL A 35 5.71 19.23 1.27
CA VAL A 35 5.92 18.39 0.10
C VAL A 35 5.77 19.24 -1.17
N PRO A 36 6.79 19.31 -2.05
CA PRO A 36 6.65 20.03 -3.30
C PRO A 36 5.65 19.32 -4.21
N TYR A 37 5.00 20.08 -5.08
CA TYR A 37 4.03 19.52 -6.04
C TYR A 37 4.09 20.24 -7.37
N THR A 38 3.62 19.57 -8.42
CA THR A 38 3.27 20.22 -9.70
C THR A 38 1.77 20.40 -9.82
N LYS A 39 1.38 21.45 -10.52
CA LYS A 39 -0.01 21.60 -10.96
C LYS A 39 -0.33 20.50 -11.97
N ALA A 40 -1.42 19.77 -11.73
CA ALA A 40 -1.97 18.85 -12.71
C ALA A 40 -2.81 19.63 -13.73
N MET A 41 -2.64 19.35 -15.02
CA MET A 41 -3.51 19.88 -16.08
C MET A 41 -4.37 18.74 -16.59
N ASN A 42 -5.69 18.91 -16.49
CA ASN A 42 -6.71 18.00 -17.04
C ASN A 42 -6.47 16.52 -16.70
N TYR A 43 -6.39 16.22 -15.40
CA TYR A 43 -6.25 14.84 -14.93
C TYR A 43 -7.43 14.47 -14.03
N GLU A 44 -8.18 13.44 -14.42
CA GLU A 44 -9.30 12.91 -13.67
C GLU A 44 -9.01 11.47 -13.26
N ILE A 45 -9.43 11.11 -12.06
CA ILE A 45 -9.35 9.76 -11.51
C ILE A 45 -10.76 9.28 -11.20
N PHE A 46 -10.99 7.98 -11.33
CA PHE A 46 -12.21 7.36 -10.82
C PHE A 46 -11.97 6.91 -9.39
N ILE A 47 -12.88 7.28 -8.49
CA ILE A 47 -12.87 6.85 -7.10
C ILE A 47 -13.69 5.55 -6.98
N GLU A 48 -13.52 4.80 -5.89
CA GLU A 48 -14.18 3.52 -5.61
C GLU A 48 -15.72 3.56 -5.73
N ASN A 49 -16.33 4.73 -5.57
CA ASN A 49 -17.78 4.93 -5.72
C ASN A 49 -18.23 5.13 -7.18
N GLY A 50 -17.31 5.08 -8.15
CA GLY A 50 -17.58 5.28 -9.57
C GLY A 50 -17.56 6.74 -10.02
N GLU A 51 -17.35 7.71 -9.12
CA GLU A 51 -17.29 9.13 -9.46
C GLU A 51 -15.92 9.52 -10.03
N ALA A 52 -15.94 10.38 -11.05
CA ALA A 52 -14.74 11.04 -11.53
C ALA A 52 -14.40 12.24 -10.64
N SER A 53 -13.13 12.33 -10.22
CA SER A 53 -12.61 13.42 -9.42
C SER A 53 -11.38 14.03 -10.07
N ARG A 54 -11.33 15.36 -10.09
CA ARG A 54 -10.25 16.10 -10.73
C ARG A 54 -9.04 16.21 -9.80
N VAL A 55 -7.90 15.73 -10.26
CA VAL A 55 -6.62 15.94 -9.61
C VAL A 55 -6.07 17.31 -10.00
N THR A 56 -5.68 18.09 -8.99
CA THR A 56 -5.14 19.45 -9.19
C THR A 56 -3.65 19.56 -8.89
N LYS A 57 -3.08 18.58 -8.16
CA LYS A 57 -1.68 18.59 -7.72
C LYS A 57 -1.09 17.19 -7.75
N PHE A 58 0.10 17.04 -8.33
CA PHE A 58 0.92 15.84 -8.20
C PHE A 58 2.03 16.09 -7.18
N ALA A 59 1.99 15.36 -6.07
CA ALA A 59 3.04 15.43 -5.06
C ALA A 59 4.37 14.92 -5.65
N ARG A 60 5.41 15.74 -5.55
CA ARG A 60 6.78 15.35 -5.89
C ARG A 60 7.49 14.93 -4.61
N ASN A 61 7.51 13.63 -4.36
CA ASN A 61 8.29 13.06 -3.28
C ASN A 61 9.21 11.97 -3.82
N ASN A 62 10.36 11.82 -3.18
CA ASN A 62 11.27 10.68 -3.36
C ASN A 62 10.70 9.42 -2.68
N LEU A 63 9.42 9.12 -2.90
CA LEU A 63 8.81 7.85 -2.49
C LEU A 63 9.38 6.76 -3.39
N HIS A 64 10.53 6.22 -3.00
CA HIS A 64 11.17 5.14 -3.73
C HIS A 64 10.63 3.80 -3.24
N ILE A 65 10.09 3.04 -4.18
CA ILE A 65 9.80 1.63 -3.97
C ILE A 65 11.15 0.90 -3.92
N ASN A 66 11.43 0.16 -2.84
CA ASN A 66 12.58 -0.73 -2.81
C ASN A 66 12.26 -1.97 -3.65
N VAL A 67 12.63 -1.92 -4.93
CA VAL A 67 12.31 -2.97 -5.92
C VAL A 67 12.83 -4.34 -5.49
N ASN A 68 14.00 -4.40 -4.83
CA ASN A 68 14.57 -5.66 -4.31
C ASN A 68 13.68 -6.32 -3.25
N LYS A 69 12.81 -5.54 -2.58
CA LYS A 69 11.85 -6.03 -1.59
C LYS A 69 10.44 -6.20 -2.16
N CYS A 70 10.21 -5.86 -3.42
CA CYS A 70 8.91 -5.97 -4.07
C CYS A 70 8.79 -7.27 -4.85
N LYS A 71 7.57 -7.83 -4.81
CA LYS A 71 7.20 -9.02 -5.57
C LYS A 71 5.97 -8.63 -6.39
N PHE A 72 6.15 -8.49 -7.69
CA PHE A 72 5.10 -8.06 -8.62
C PHE A 72 4.47 -9.26 -9.33
N SER A 73 3.21 -9.11 -9.77
CA SER A 73 2.46 -10.11 -10.54
C SER A 73 2.45 -11.51 -9.92
N GLN A 74 2.44 -11.58 -8.58
CA GLN A 74 2.39 -12.85 -7.87
C GLN A 74 0.94 -13.27 -7.68
N LEU A 75 0.61 -14.49 -8.08
CA LEU A 75 -0.69 -15.11 -7.77
C LEU A 75 -0.82 -15.48 -6.28
N CYS A 76 0.28 -15.43 -5.54
CA CYS A 76 0.34 -15.70 -4.12
C CYS A 76 1.44 -14.84 -3.46
N ILE A 77 1.12 -14.11 -2.39
CA ILE A 77 2.08 -13.24 -1.68
C ILE A 77 2.08 -13.55 -0.18
N LYS A 78 3.27 -13.49 0.43
CA LYS A 78 3.40 -13.56 1.89
C LYS A 78 3.13 -12.19 2.49
N TYR A 79 2.15 -12.13 3.39
CA TYR A 79 1.73 -10.92 4.08
C TYR A 79 1.46 -11.19 5.56
N LEU A 80 2.16 -10.49 6.46
CA LEU A 80 2.07 -10.67 7.94
C LEU A 80 2.17 -12.13 8.42
N GLY A 81 2.95 -12.97 7.71
CA GLY A 81 3.10 -14.38 8.04
C GLY A 81 2.02 -15.31 7.48
N TYR A 82 1.05 -14.77 6.74
CA TYR A 82 0.05 -15.50 5.97
C TYR A 82 0.40 -15.51 4.48
N TRP A 83 -0.12 -16.47 3.75
CA TRP A 83 -0.10 -16.54 2.30
C TRP A 83 -1.46 -16.09 1.77
N ILE A 84 -1.47 -15.07 0.92
CA ILE A 84 -2.68 -14.54 0.28
C ILE A 84 -2.63 -14.92 -1.20
N SER A 85 -3.67 -15.60 -1.68
CA SER A 85 -3.81 -16.00 -3.09
C SER A 85 -5.23 -15.80 -3.59
N THR A 86 -5.46 -16.04 -4.88
CA THR A 86 -6.82 -16.07 -5.46
C THR A 86 -7.74 -17.12 -4.81
N LYS A 87 -7.19 -18.12 -4.13
CA LYS A 87 -7.94 -19.17 -3.42
C LYS A 87 -8.28 -18.80 -1.97
N GLY A 88 -7.83 -17.64 -1.49
CA GLY A 88 -8.04 -17.17 -0.12
C GLY A 88 -6.76 -16.97 0.69
N VAL A 89 -6.92 -16.85 2.00
CA VAL A 89 -5.84 -16.60 2.96
C VAL A 89 -5.48 -17.90 3.69
N ALA A 90 -4.21 -18.28 3.67
CA ALA A 90 -3.69 -19.45 4.36
C ALA A 90 -2.63 -19.04 5.39
N THR A 91 -2.63 -19.69 6.56
CA THR A 91 -1.55 -19.52 7.55
C THR A 91 -0.32 -20.34 7.18
N ASN A 92 0.80 -20.09 7.85
CA ASN A 92 2.03 -20.85 7.66
C ASN A 92 1.83 -22.31 8.08
N LYS A 93 2.07 -23.26 7.17
CA LYS A 93 1.99 -24.71 7.44
C LYS A 93 2.84 -25.15 8.64
N GLY A 94 3.96 -24.49 8.91
CA GLY A 94 4.78 -24.76 10.10
C GLY A 94 4.08 -24.44 11.42
N LYS A 95 3.25 -23.38 11.46
CA LYS A 95 2.43 -23.05 12.65
C LYS A 95 1.27 -24.02 12.84
N ILE A 96 0.68 -24.51 11.73
CA ILE A 96 -0.37 -25.55 11.78
C ILE A 96 0.23 -26.86 12.30
N SER A 97 1.41 -27.25 11.80
CA SER A 97 2.16 -28.42 12.28
C SER A 97 2.39 -28.38 13.79
N THR A 98 2.77 -27.22 14.35
CA THR A 98 2.90 -27.07 15.81
C THR A 98 1.59 -27.29 16.55
N MET A 99 0.44 -26.84 16.02
CA MET A 99 -0.86 -27.07 16.66
C MET A 99 -1.32 -28.53 16.54
N ILE A 100 -1.03 -29.18 15.41
CA ILE A 100 -1.35 -30.61 15.20
C ILE A 100 -0.47 -31.49 16.11
N ASN A 101 0.83 -31.19 16.21
CA ASN A 101 1.78 -31.95 17.03
C ASN A 101 1.71 -31.63 18.53
N LEU A 102 0.91 -30.64 18.95
CA LEU A 102 0.63 -30.39 20.37
C LEU A 102 -0.46 -31.35 20.92
N LEU A 103 -1.21 -31.99 20.02
CA LEU A 103 -2.31 -32.91 20.33
C LEU A 103 -1.91 -34.40 20.22
N LEU A 104 -0.63 -34.68 20.00
CA LEU A 104 0.01 -36.00 20.04
C LEU A 104 1.05 -36.01 21.15
#